data_AF-A6LN67-F1
#
_entry.id   AF-A6LN67-F1
#
_cell.length_a   1.000
_cell.length_b   1.000
_cell.length_c   1.000
_cell.angle_alpha   90.00
_cell.angle_beta   90.00
_cell.angle_gamma   90.00
#
_symmetry.space_group_name_H-M   'P 1'
#
loop_
_entity.id
_entity.type
_entity.pdbx_description
1 polymer ?
#
loop_
_entity_poly.entity_id
_entity_poly.type
_entity_poly.pdbx_seq_one_letter_code
_entity_poly.pdbx_strand_id
1 'polypeptide(L)'
;MYVNIELCKKCQGKCCKNYPGIALPKDFGNTKEEIFKNLIKAFKSGKWSIDWDKNEEYFVRPSIKGRKFYIFDHAISGECVFLTEKGCKLSLEKRPSGCLLLEPRESEKCIQHLTKRNTINEWKKFKEILLNAAIEVDKFEVEL
;
A
#
# COMPACT_ATOMS: atom_id res chain seq x y z
N MET A 1 2.11 3.49 -16.53
CA MET A 1 3.09 3.18 -15.46
C MET A 1 4.44 3.77 -15.87
N TYR A 2 5.26 4.21 -14.93
CA TYR A 2 6.54 4.91 -15.19
C TYR A 2 7.78 4.10 -14.75
N VAL A 3 7.72 2.78 -14.83
CA VAL A 3 8.76 1.91 -14.25
C VAL A 3 10.10 2.04 -14.99
N ASN A 4 11.17 2.38 -14.27
CA ASN A 4 12.55 2.26 -14.74
C ASN A 4 13.41 1.54 -13.69
N ILE A 5 13.68 0.26 -13.92
CA ILE A 5 14.37 -0.60 -12.94
C ILE A 5 15.80 -0.16 -12.69
N GLU A 6 16.51 0.30 -13.72
CA GLU A 6 17.91 0.72 -13.60
C GLU A 6 18.03 1.98 -12.74
N LEU A 7 17.16 2.97 -12.93
CA LEU A 7 17.11 4.15 -12.06
C LEU A 7 16.70 3.78 -10.62
N CYS A 8 15.69 2.92 -10.46
CA CYS A 8 15.24 2.49 -9.13
C CYS A 8 16.28 1.65 -8.38
N LYS A 9 17.10 0.87 -9.07
CA LYS A 9 18.23 0.13 -8.47
C LYS A 9 19.29 1.10 -7.95
N LYS A 10 19.67 2.11 -8.74
CA LYS A 10 20.64 3.14 -8.34
C LYS A 10 20.22 3.87 -7.07
N CYS A 11 18.94 4.24 -6.96
CA CYS A 11 18.43 4.94 -5.77
C CYS A 11 18.16 4.01 -4.57
N GLN A 12 18.31 2.68 -4.74
CA GLN A 12 18.15 1.67 -3.69
C GLN A 12 16.82 1.79 -2.89
N GLY A 13 15.76 2.22 -3.56
CA GLY A 13 14.44 2.35 -2.95
C GLY A 13 14.33 3.45 -1.90
N LYS A 14 14.98 4.61 -2.07
CA LYS A 14 14.80 5.79 -1.19
C LYS A 14 13.33 6.08 -0.85
N CYS A 15 12.42 5.96 -1.81
CA CYS A 15 10.98 6.08 -1.55
C CYS A 15 10.47 5.01 -0.56
N CYS A 16 10.82 3.74 -0.79
CA CYS A 16 10.45 2.63 0.08
C CYS A 16 11.07 2.72 1.49
N LYS A 17 12.20 3.40 1.67
CA LYS A 17 12.83 3.61 2.99
C LYS A 17 12.11 4.69 3.81
N ASN A 18 11.41 5.61 3.15
CA ASN A 18 10.76 6.74 3.80
C ASN A 18 9.27 6.52 4.03
N TYR A 19 8.51 6.17 2.99
CA TYR A 19 7.06 5.97 3.09
C TYR A 19 6.57 5.00 2.02
N PRO A 20 5.94 3.86 2.40
CA PRO A 20 5.43 2.90 1.43
C PRO A 20 4.41 3.50 0.46
N GLY A 21 4.45 3.07 -0.80
CA GLY A 21 3.52 3.57 -1.82
C GLY A 21 2.07 3.19 -1.52
N ILE A 22 1.16 4.12 -1.80
CA ILE A 22 -0.29 3.96 -1.58
C ILE A 22 -0.93 3.07 -2.66
N ALA A 23 -1.94 2.31 -2.27
CA ALA A 23 -2.70 1.43 -3.16
C ALA A 23 -4.06 2.03 -3.52
N LEU A 24 -4.53 1.74 -4.73
CA LEU A 24 -5.90 2.00 -5.17
C LEU A 24 -6.76 0.74 -4.97
N PRO A 25 -8.10 0.87 -4.90
CA PRO A 25 -8.99 -0.31 -4.82
C PRO A 25 -8.71 -1.33 -5.93
N LYS A 26 -8.44 -0.86 -7.16
CA LYS A 26 -8.12 -1.72 -8.30
C LYS A 26 -6.87 -2.59 -8.14
N ASP A 27 -5.96 -2.24 -7.22
CA ASP A 27 -4.79 -3.07 -6.90
C ASP A 27 -5.21 -4.38 -6.19
N PHE A 28 -6.44 -4.43 -5.68
CA PHE A 28 -7.05 -5.59 -5.02
C PHE A 28 -8.11 -6.29 -5.86
N GLY A 29 -8.47 -5.79 -7.05
CA GLY A 29 -9.47 -6.43 -7.91
C GLY A 29 -10.30 -5.44 -8.71
N ASN A 30 -11.03 -5.94 -9.70
CA ASN A 30 -11.89 -5.14 -10.58
C ASN A 30 -13.35 -5.11 -10.10
N THR A 31 -13.74 -6.03 -9.22
CA THR A 31 -15.09 -6.08 -8.62
C THR A 31 -15.05 -5.84 -7.11
N LYS A 32 -16.17 -5.43 -6.53
CA LYS A 32 -16.33 -5.26 -5.07
C LYS A 32 -16.01 -6.55 -4.30
N GLU A 33 -16.41 -7.70 -4.84
CA GLU A 33 -16.16 -9.01 -4.25
C GLU A 33 -14.67 -9.38 -4.29
N GLU A 34 -14.01 -9.16 -5.44
CA GLU A 34 -12.57 -9.39 -5.56
C GLU A 34 -11.78 -8.51 -4.61
N ILE A 35 -12.13 -7.23 -4.53
CA ILE A 35 -11.50 -6.27 -3.61
C ILE A 35 -11.64 -6.75 -2.16
N PHE A 36 -12.86 -7.09 -1.72
CA PHE A 36 -13.10 -7.59 -0.37
C PHE A 36 -12.25 -8.83 -0.04
N LYS A 37 -12.32 -9.86 -0.91
CA LYS A 37 -11.59 -11.12 -0.73
C LYS A 37 -10.07 -10.92 -0.70
N ASN A 38 -9.55 -10.06 -1.56
CA ASN A 38 -8.11 -9.82 -1.64
C ASN A 38 -7.60 -8.89 -0.54
N LEU A 39 -8.43 -7.97 -0.01
CA LEU A 39 -8.10 -7.20 1.20
C LEU A 39 -7.96 -8.11 2.41
N ILE A 40 -8.89 -9.05 2.63
CA ILE A 40 -8.77 -10.02 3.74
C ILE A 40 -7.45 -10.78 3.66
N LYS A 41 -7.09 -11.30 2.47
CA LYS A 41 -5.81 -11.98 2.26
C LYS A 41 -4.61 -11.06 2.52
N ALA A 42 -4.70 -9.81 2.08
CA ALA A 42 -3.65 -8.82 2.26
C ALA A 42 -3.42 -8.49 3.75
N PHE A 43 -4.49 -8.24 4.50
CA PHE A 43 -4.44 -7.97 5.93
C PHE A 43 -3.99 -9.18 6.74
N LYS A 44 -4.52 -10.39 6.47
CA LYS A 44 -4.04 -11.65 7.09
C LYS A 44 -2.55 -11.92 6.85
N SER A 45 -1.98 -11.39 5.76
CA SER A 45 -0.53 -11.53 5.53
C SER A 45 0.34 -10.70 6.47
N GLY A 46 -0.26 -9.75 7.19
CA GLY A 46 0.41 -8.78 8.06
C GLY A 46 1.27 -7.77 7.33
N LYS A 47 1.16 -7.65 6.00
CA LYS A 47 2.04 -6.80 5.17
C LYS A 47 1.34 -5.58 4.56
N TRP A 48 0.08 -5.37 4.90
CA TRP A 48 -0.74 -4.27 4.42
C TRP A 48 -1.49 -3.67 5.60
N SER A 49 -1.66 -2.34 5.58
CA SER A 49 -2.36 -1.58 6.60
C SER A 49 -3.26 -0.53 5.98
N ILE A 50 -4.27 -0.15 6.74
CA ILE A 50 -5.17 0.97 6.55
C ILE A 50 -4.54 2.18 7.25
N ASP A 51 -4.37 3.25 6.48
CA ASP A 51 -3.93 4.56 6.94
C ASP A 51 -5.07 5.57 6.67
N TRP A 52 -5.02 6.76 7.24
CA TRP A 52 -6.04 7.78 7.13
C TRP A 52 -5.45 9.19 6.93
N ASP A 53 -6.28 10.14 6.52
CA ASP A 53 -5.95 11.57 6.61
C ASP A 53 -6.57 12.21 7.86
N LYS A 54 -6.36 13.52 8.01
CA LYS A 54 -6.91 14.31 9.13
C LYS A 54 -8.44 14.31 9.24
N ASN A 55 -9.16 13.86 8.22
CA ASN A 55 -10.62 13.77 8.21
C ASN A 55 -11.10 12.32 8.41
N GLU A 56 -10.20 11.42 8.86
CA GLU A 56 -10.47 9.99 9.03
C GLU A 56 -10.91 9.29 7.74
N GLU A 57 -10.38 9.74 6.61
CA GLU A 57 -10.63 9.13 5.31
C GLU A 57 -9.54 8.11 4.99
N TYR A 58 -9.97 6.86 4.85
CA TYR A 58 -9.08 5.70 4.82
C TYR A 58 -8.50 5.41 3.43
N PHE A 59 -7.29 4.87 3.40
CA PHE A 59 -6.65 4.29 2.23
C PHE A 59 -5.71 3.16 2.64
N VAL A 60 -5.34 2.31 1.69
CA VAL A 60 -4.47 1.15 1.94
C VAL A 60 -3.03 1.43 1.48
N ARG A 61 -2.06 0.97 2.27
CA ARG A 61 -0.64 0.95 1.90
C ARG A 61 0.05 -0.31 2.46
N PRO A 62 1.24 -0.69 1.95
CA PRO A 62 2.06 -1.68 2.62
C PRO A 62 2.41 -1.25 4.05
N SER A 63 2.48 -2.23 4.95
CA SER A 63 2.97 -2.01 6.31
C SER A 63 4.44 -1.58 6.29
N ILE A 64 4.87 -0.87 7.34
CA ILE A 64 6.29 -0.64 7.57
C ILE A 64 6.91 -1.80 8.36
N LYS A 65 8.23 -2.00 8.21
CA LYS A 65 8.98 -2.99 8.99
C LYS A 65 8.82 -2.71 10.49
N GLY A 66 8.64 -3.78 11.27
CA GLY A 66 8.34 -3.70 12.71
C GLY A 66 6.86 -3.46 13.05
N ARG A 67 6.00 -3.15 12.07
CA ARG A 67 4.55 -2.93 12.26
C ARG A 67 3.71 -3.87 11.40
N LYS A 68 4.17 -5.11 11.24
CA LYS A 68 3.35 -6.15 10.61
C LYS A 68 2.15 -6.45 11.50
N PHE A 69 1.03 -6.87 10.89
CA PHE A 69 -0.24 -7.22 11.57
C PHE A 69 -1.02 -6.04 12.18
N TYR A 70 -0.46 -4.83 12.26
CA TYR A 70 -1.24 -3.63 12.57
C TYR A 70 -2.13 -3.28 11.37
N ILE A 71 -3.41 -3.67 11.44
CA ILE A 71 -4.37 -3.39 10.36
C ILE A 71 -4.61 -1.88 10.23
N PHE A 72 -4.75 -1.16 11.33
CA PHE A 72 -4.82 0.31 11.33
C PHE A 72 -3.47 0.90 11.76
N ASP A 73 -2.83 1.67 10.88
CA ASP A 73 -1.53 2.27 11.13
C ASP A 73 -1.31 3.62 10.42
N HIS A 74 -1.21 4.68 11.22
CA HIS A 74 -0.94 6.06 10.77
C HIS A 74 0.53 6.47 10.90
N ALA A 75 1.48 5.52 10.91
CA ALA A 75 2.89 5.85 10.90
C ALA A 75 3.25 6.76 9.70
N ILE A 76 3.81 7.93 10.01
CA ILE A 76 4.12 8.99 9.03
C ILE A 76 5.41 8.72 8.24
N SER A 77 6.23 7.78 8.68
CA SER A 77 7.44 7.32 8.00
C SER A 77 7.81 5.90 8.40
N GLY A 78 8.65 5.25 7.58
CA GLY A 78 9.22 3.94 7.86
C GLY A 78 9.54 3.14 6.61
N GLU A 79 10.41 2.15 6.78
CA GLU A 79 10.82 1.30 5.68
C GLU A 79 9.73 0.28 5.32
N CYS A 80 9.37 0.20 4.04
CA CYS A 80 8.37 -0.70 3.50
C CYS A 80 8.73 -2.17 3.78
N VAL A 81 7.74 -2.94 4.23
CA VAL A 81 7.88 -4.38 4.52
C VAL A 81 8.32 -5.22 3.32
N PHE A 82 8.08 -4.74 2.10
CA PHE A 82 8.49 -5.41 0.86
C PHE A 82 9.89 -5.02 0.37
N LEU A 83 10.57 -4.05 0.99
CA LEU A 83 11.94 -3.69 0.61
C LEU A 83 12.94 -4.73 1.12
N THR A 84 13.76 -5.24 0.21
CA THR A 84 14.90 -6.13 0.49
C THR A 84 16.19 -5.49 0.00
N GLU A 85 17.33 -6.09 0.33
CA GLU A 85 18.64 -5.67 -0.20
C GLU A 85 18.72 -5.71 -1.73
N LYS A 86 17.95 -6.61 -2.37
CA LYS A 86 17.86 -6.75 -3.83
C LYS A 86 16.77 -5.88 -4.47
N GLY A 87 16.14 -5.00 -3.69
CA GLY A 87 15.01 -4.17 -4.11
C GLY A 87 13.66 -4.71 -3.63
N CYS A 88 12.58 -4.28 -4.28
CA CYS A 88 11.23 -4.65 -3.85
C CYS A 88 10.93 -6.14 -4.15
N LYS A 89 10.45 -6.86 -3.12
CA LYS A 89 10.04 -8.28 -3.20
C LYS A 89 8.81 -8.50 -4.08
N LEU A 90 8.00 -7.47 -4.31
CA LEU A 90 6.84 -7.55 -5.19
C LEU A 90 7.28 -7.44 -6.66
N SER A 91 6.76 -8.36 -7.47
CA SER A 91 6.75 -8.22 -8.93
C SER A 91 5.97 -6.97 -9.34
N LEU A 92 6.20 -6.48 -10.56
CA LEU A 92 5.67 -5.19 -11.00
C LEU A 92 4.14 -5.14 -10.93
N GLU A 93 3.48 -6.21 -11.36
CA GLU A 93 2.03 -6.37 -11.36
C GLU A 93 1.41 -6.48 -9.97
N LYS A 94 2.21 -6.73 -8.92
CA LYS A 94 1.76 -6.78 -7.53
C LYS A 94 2.06 -5.50 -6.75
N ARG A 95 2.82 -4.56 -7.33
CA ARG A 95 3.15 -3.31 -6.65
C ARG A 95 1.93 -2.39 -6.58
N PRO A 96 1.76 -1.63 -5.47
CA PRO A 96 0.73 -0.61 -5.38
C PRO A 96 0.78 0.38 -6.54
N SER A 97 -0.38 0.87 -6.98
CA SER A 97 -0.50 1.90 -8.00
C SER A 97 0.38 3.12 -7.71
N GLY A 98 0.51 3.54 -6.45
CA GLY A 98 1.38 4.64 -6.04
C GLY A 98 2.87 4.40 -6.33
N CYS A 99 3.33 3.15 -6.31
CA CYS A 99 4.69 2.78 -6.71
C CYS A 99 4.87 2.81 -8.24
N LEU A 100 3.85 2.40 -8.99
CA LEU A 100 3.89 2.31 -10.46
C LEU A 100 3.65 3.65 -11.17
N LEU A 101 3.03 4.59 -10.47
CA LEU A 101 2.77 5.97 -10.90
C LEU A 101 3.78 6.97 -10.34
N LEU A 102 4.84 6.48 -9.69
CA LEU A 102 5.99 7.30 -9.31
C LEU A 102 6.98 7.30 -10.47
N GLU A 103 7.17 8.44 -11.11
CA GLU A 103 8.07 8.58 -12.26
C GLU A 103 9.52 8.80 -11.78
N PRO A 104 10.45 7.87 -12.02
CA PRO A 104 11.83 7.98 -11.58
C PRO A 104 12.59 9.03 -12.38
N ARG A 105 13.49 9.75 -11.69
CA ARG A 105 14.41 10.72 -12.27
C ARG A 105 15.83 10.39 -11.85
N GLU A 106 16.81 10.74 -12.68
CA GLU A 106 18.24 10.56 -12.34
C GLU A 106 18.65 11.31 -11.07
N SER A 107 18.02 12.46 -10.80
CA SER A 107 18.20 13.24 -9.58
C SER A 107 17.60 12.59 -8.32
N GLU A 108 16.97 11.41 -8.45
CA GLU A 108 16.24 10.69 -7.40
C GLU A 108 15.02 11.44 -6.82
N LYS A 109 14.75 12.66 -7.30
CA LYS A 109 13.53 13.42 -7.04
C LYS A 109 12.44 12.95 -8.00
N CYS A 110 11.86 11.79 -7.71
CA CYS A 110 10.79 11.22 -8.52
C CYS A 110 9.54 12.11 -8.56
N ILE A 111 8.78 12.07 -9.66
CA ILE A 111 7.53 12.81 -9.82
C ILE A 111 6.35 11.94 -9.41
N GLN A 112 5.58 12.39 -8.41
CA GLN A 112 4.39 11.69 -7.92
C GLN A 112 3.17 12.04 -8.77
N HIS A 113 2.66 11.07 -9.54
CA HIS A 113 1.43 11.26 -10.34
C HIS A 113 0.14 10.82 -9.62
N LEU A 114 0.25 10.01 -8.56
CA LEU A 114 -0.87 9.62 -7.71
C LEU A 114 -0.82 10.33 -6.36
N THR A 115 -1.75 11.25 -6.10
CA THR A 115 -1.78 11.97 -4.81
C THR A 115 -2.52 11.17 -3.74
N LYS A 116 -2.23 11.45 -2.46
CA LYS A 116 -2.99 10.91 -1.32
C LYS A 116 -4.48 11.28 -1.44
N ARG A 117 -4.79 12.52 -1.82
CA ARG A 117 -6.17 13.00 -2.05
C ARG A 117 -6.92 12.18 -3.09
N ASN A 118 -6.31 11.93 -4.26
CA ASN A 118 -6.94 11.13 -5.31
C ASN A 118 -7.16 9.68 -4.86
N THR A 119 -6.18 9.12 -4.13
CA THR A 119 -6.27 7.75 -3.60
C THR A 119 -7.40 7.60 -2.59
N ILE A 120 -7.51 8.55 -1.66
CA ILE A 120 -8.62 8.61 -0.70
C ILE A 120 -9.97 8.73 -1.43
N ASN A 121 -10.08 9.59 -2.42
CA ASN A 121 -11.32 9.75 -3.19
C ASN A 121 -11.77 8.45 -3.88
N GLU A 122 -10.83 7.61 -4.32
CA GLU A 122 -11.16 6.29 -4.84
C GLU A 122 -11.60 5.32 -3.73
N TRP A 123 -10.91 5.30 -2.59
CA TRP A 123 -11.27 4.45 -1.45
C TRP A 123 -12.61 4.79 -0.81
N LYS A 124 -13.05 6.07 -0.85
CA LYS A 124 -14.36 6.49 -0.34
C LYS A 124 -15.52 5.65 -0.85
N LYS A 125 -15.48 5.26 -2.13
CA LYS A 125 -16.51 4.43 -2.79
C LYS A 125 -16.55 2.98 -2.25
N PHE A 126 -15.49 2.56 -1.57
CA PHE A 126 -15.28 1.22 -1.03
C PHE A 126 -15.06 1.23 0.49
N LYS A 127 -15.41 2.33 1.19
CA LYS A 127 -15.16 2.48 2.64
C LYS A 127 -15.74 1.33 3.45
N GLU A 128 -16.97 0.93 3.18
CA GLU A 128 -17.62 -0.20 3.86
C GLU A 128 -16.90 -1.52 3.61
N ILE A 129 -16.49 -1.79 2.36
CA ILE A 129 -15.74 -3.00 2.00
C ILE A 129 -14.39 -3.05 2.73
N LEU A 130 -13.71 -1.90 2.81
CA LEU A 130 -12.43 -1.77 3.49
C LEU A 130 -12.55 -2.07 4.99
N LEU A 131 -13.53 -1.45 5.66
CA LEU A 131 -13.76 -1.65 7.10
C LEU A 131 -14.27 -3.05 7.41
N ASN A 132 -15.18 -3.59 6.60
CA ASN A 132 -15.66 -4.98 6.76
C ASN A 132 -14.53 -5.99 6.57
N ALA A 133 -13.60 -5.76 5.64
CA ALA A 133 -12.45 -6.63 5.46
C ALA A 133 -11.50 -6.61 6.68
N ALA A 134 -11.33 -5.46 7.33
CA ALA A 134 -10.57 -5.36 8.58
C ALA A 134 -11.26 -6.10 9.73
N ILE A 135 -12.56 -5.84 9.94
CA ILE A 135 -13.39 -6.53 10.96
C ILE A 135 -13.35 -8.05 10.75
N GLU A 136 -13.42 -8.50 9.50
CA GLU A 136 -13.38 -9.92 9.18
C GLU A 136 -12.05 -10.56 9.61
N VAL A 137 -10.92 -9.87 9.47
CA VAL A 137 -9.63 -10.39 9.95
C VAL A 137 -9.56 -10.46 11.47
N ASP A 138 -10.07 -9.44 12.17
CA ASP A 138 -10.06 -9.39 13.64
C ASP A 138 -10.87 -10.55 14.25
N LYS A 139 -12.01 -10.93 13.65
CA LYS A 139 -12.82 -12.06 14.15
C LYS A 139 -12.05 -13.38 14.19
N PHE A 140 -11.16 -13.62 13.23
CA PHE A 140 -10.37 -14.85 13.17
C PHE A 140 -9.23 -14.90 14.20
N GLU A 141 -8.78 -13.76 14.75
CA GLU A 141 -7.75 -13.75 15.80
C GLU A 141 -8.32 -14.05 17.20
N VAL A 142 -9.64 -13.91 17.40
CA VAL A 142 -10.31 -14.17 18.69
C VAL A 142 -10.71 -15.64 18.86
N GLU A 143 -10.67 -16.44 17.79
CA GLU A 143 -11.07 -17.87 17.79
C GLU A 143 -9.89 -18.85 17.91
N LEU A 144 -8.67 -18.37 18.20
CA LEU A 144 -7.45 -19.16 18.40
C LEU A 144 -6.95 -19.07 19.86
#